data_AF-A0A6V2KUA1-F1
#
_entry.id   AF-A0A6V2KUA1-F1
#
_cell.length_a   1.000
_cell.length_b   1.000
_cell.length_c   1.000
_cell.angle_alpha   90.00
_cell.angle_beta   90.00
_cell.angle_gamma   90.00
#
_symmetry.space_group_name_H-M   'P 1'
#
loop_
_entity.id
_entity.type
_entity.pdbx_description
1 polymer ?
#
loop_
_entity_poly.entity_id
_entity_poly.type
_entity_poly.pdbx_seq_one_letter_code
_entity_poly.pdbx_strand_id
1 'polypeptide(L)'
;MRYSRRLQLVSRTKRSRNCVKLYNPAAGWKGPKTTSPRKQVKAKKAMGAAQTSTPTSTPAQHARTVTPPTTPEAPSPTSTSNNSIGHGGRPQVNPAFQVNGSLLQSPSGQGLLEASMNYIDPKANSDKFYVIQAIQADRGVFVCMHWGRRGTKGQMKIEGPMNPVEAEKKFENKFQAKTGLSFADRNSEAQAGKYKMEKRLLEAGAKRGEVTVSLMWDNTPTAKNDLDLHVIAPSGEEIYFSHKRSACGGELDVDRMQDALEPVENIVWPRAPSGTYAVYINNFSASHQGHTSFKVSVTHNGSSQMFDGKVGPPGAKDRKVLVTKFTH
;
A
#
# COMPACT_ATOMS: atom_id res chain seq x y z
N MET A 1 -74.24 8.11 13.09
CA MET A 1 -74.72 9.37 12.48
C MET A 1 -73.54 10.31 12.23
N ARG A 2 -73.70 11.37 11.42
CA ARG A 2 -72.65 12.38 11.16
C ARG A 2 -72.59 13.41 12.30
N TYR A 3 -71.41 13.96 12.61
CA TYR A 3 -71.26 15.37 12.98
C TYR A 3 -69.90 15.91 12.53
N SER A 4 -69.74 17.24 12.43
CA SER A 4 -68.74 17.87 11.55
C SER A 4 -68.32 19.29 11.98
N ARG A 5 -66.99 19.52 12.00
CA ARG A 5 -66.25 20.82 11.82
C ARG A 5 -66.33 21.95 12.87
N ARG A 6 -65.28 22.79 12.77
CA ARG A 6 -65.07 24.23 13.14
C ARG A 6 -64.28 24.44 14.45
N LEU A 7 -62.99 24.85 14.41
CA LEU A 7 -62.43 26.23 14.27
C LEU A 7 -62.88 27.14 15.43
N GLN A 8 -62.02 27.89 16.14
CA GLN A 8 -60.83 28.64 15.69
C GLN A 8 -59.73 28.83 16.79
N LEU A 9 -58.63 29.49 16.37
CA LEU A 9 -57.56 30.20 17.13
C LEU A 9 -58.05 30.97 18.39
N VAL A 10 -57.24 31.37 19.40
CA VAL A 10 -56.07 32.29 19.43
C VAL A 10 -55.37 32.21 20.83
N SER A 11 -54.05 32.31 21.09
CA SER A 11 -52.80 32.00 20.33
C SER A 11 -51.67 31.46 21.29
N ARG A 12 -50.62 32.11 21.83
CA ARG A 12 -49.94 33.42 21.63
C ARG A 12 -48.45 33.44 22.16
N THR A 13 -47.44 33.23 21.31
CA THR A 13 -45.97 33.51 21.55
C THR A 13 -45.19 32.66 22.60
N LYS A 14 -43.85 32.52 22.59
CA LYS A 14 -42.77 33.24 21.85
C LYS A 14 -41.47 32.41 21.67
N ARG A 15 -40.95 32.33 20.42
CA ARG A 15 -39.51 32.28 20.02
C ARG A 15 -38.68 31.03 20.46
N SER A 16 -37.51 30.67 19.90
CA SER A 16 -36.63 31.09 18.77
C SER A 16 -35.38 30.19 18.82
N ARG A 17 -34.57 29.79 17.82
CA ARG A 17 -34.38 29.84 16.33
C ARG A 17 -33.12 28.92 16.09
N ASN A 18 -32.52 28.59 14.94
CA ASN A 18 -32.69 28.63 13.46
C ASN A 18 -31.58 27.68 12.90
N CYS A 19 -31.54 27.18 11.65
CA CYS A 19 -32.52 26.99 10.57
C CYS A 19 -31.90 25.99 9.55
N VAL A 20 -32.74 25.52 8.64
CA VAL A 20 -32.53 24.70 7.44
C VAL A 20 -31.35 25.15 6.54
N LYS A 21 -30.79 24.20 5.76
CA LYS A 21 -29.84 24.41 4.63
C LYS A 21 -30.45 25.28 3.50
N LEU A 22 -29.63 25.91 2.63
CA LEU A 22 -29.83 26.00 1.16
C LEU A 22 -28.66 26.73 0.44
N TYR A 23 -28.84 27.10 -0.85
CA TYR A 23 -27.85 27.29 -1.93
C TYR A 23 -28.00 28.71 -2.57
N ASN A 24 -27.18 29.27 -3.48
CA ASN A 24 -26.08 28.74 -4.31
C ASN A 24 -24.85 29.72 -4.47
N PRO A 25 -24.40 30.36 -5.61
CA PRO A 25 -22.96 30.69 -5.77
C PRO A 25 -22.59 32.13 -6.29
N ALA A 26 -21.28 32.31 -6.59
CA ALA A 26 -20.64 33.25 -7.52
C ALA A 26 -20.38 34.74 -7.13
N ALA A 27 -19.28 35.28 -7.71
CA ALA A 27 -18.69 36.63 -7.59
C ALA A 27 -18.18 37.08 -6.19
N GLY A 28 -17.06 37.80 -6.03
CA GLY A 28 -15.95 38.05 -6.97
C GLY A 28 -15.20 39.38 -6.80
N TRP A 29 -14.06 39.43 -6.08
CA TRP A 29 -13.04 40.50 -6.22
C TRP A 29 -11.62 40.03 -5.81
N LYS A 30 -10.64 40.91 -6.04
CA LYS A 30 -9.17 40.73 -6.07
C LYS A 30 -8.51 40.88 -4.68
N GLY A 31 -7.36 40.21 -4.47
CA GLY A 31 -6.45 40.44 -3.35
C GLY A 31 -5.20 41.30 -3.70
N PRO A 32 -4.23 41.46 -2.79
CA PRO A 32 -3.03 42.28 -2.99
C PRO A 32 -1.76 41.49 -3.40
N LYS A 33 -0.78 42.22 -3.96
CA LYS A 33 0.63 41.84 -4.21
C LYS A 33 1.50 42.41 -3.05
N THR A 34 2.83 42.28 -2.92
CA THR A 34 3.95 41.67 -3.70
C THR A 34 4.66 40.62 -2.80
N THR A 35 5.94 40.20 -2.85
CA THR A 35 7.19 40.60 -3.57
C THR A 35 8.17 39.40 -3.61
N SER A 36 9.16 39.42 -4.51
CA SER A 36 10.36 38.57 -4.43
C SER A 36 11.55 39.25 -5.14
N PRO A 37 12.79 39.19 -4.60
CA PRO A 37 13.99 39.70 -5.28
C PRO A 37 14.79 38.59 -5.97
N ARG A 38 15.01 38.72 -7.29
CA ARG A 38 15.85 37.80 -8.11
C ARG A 38 16.99 38.55 -8.81
N LYS A 39 18.24 38.17 -8.51
CA LYS A 39 19.47 38.50 -9.27
C LYS A 39 20.48 37.36 -9.06
N GLN A 40 21.38 37.02 -9.97
CA GLN A 40 21.53 37.32 -11.41
C GLN A 40 22.38 36.20 -12.06
N VAL A 41 22.33 36.04 -13.38
CA VAL A 41 23.21 35.10 -14.10
C VAL A 41 24.41 35.83 -14.71
N LYS A 42 25.61 35.25 -14.56
CA LYS A 42 26.77 35.47 -15.44
C LYS A 42 27.51 34.14 -15.62
N ALA A 43 28.12 33.94 -16.79
CA ALA A 43 28.96 32.79 -17.11
C ALA A 43 30.33 33.26 -17.61
N LYS A 44 31.39 32.47 -17.41
CA LYS A 44 32.65 32.54 -18.19
C LYS A 44 33.52 31.27 -18.04
N LYS A 45 34.56 31.19 -18.88
CA LYS A 45 35.31 30.01 -19.34
C LYS A 45 36.51 29.59 -18.45
N ALA A 46 36.78 28.28 -18.45
CA ALA A 46 38.06 27.59 -18.72
C ALA A 46 39.26 27.54 -17.74
N MET A 47 39.74 26.30 -17.55
CA MET A 47 41.13 25.75 -17.58
C MET A 47 42.25 26.17 -16.59
N GLY A 48 42.88 25.13 -16.03
CA GLY A 48 44.29 25.06 -15.58
C GLY A 48 44.53 25.14 -14.06
N ALA A 49 45.66 24.69 -13.49
CA ALA A 49 46.58 23.55 -13.75
C ALA A 49 47.74 23.58 -12.71
N ALA A 50 48.25 22.41 -12.27
CA ALA A 50 49.51 22.22 -11.49
C ALA A 50 49.59 22.82 -10.05
N GLN A 51 49.92 22.06 -8.99
CA GLN A 51 51.27 21.68 -8.45
C GLN A 51 52.02 22.85 -7.73
N THR A 52 52.82 22.70 -6.65
CA THR A 52 53.13 21.61 -5.67
C THR A 52 53.94 22.19 -4.49
N SER A 53 53.79 21.68 -3.25
CA SER A 53 54.90 21.63 -2.27
C SER A 53 54.64 20.68 -1.07
N THR A 54 55.69 19.95 -0.70
CA THR A 54 55.92 19.01 0.44
C THR A 54 57.46 18.99 0.68
N PRO A 55 58.10 18.22 1.60
CA PRO A 55 57.65 17.19 2.56
C PRO A 55 57.92 17.66 4.04
N THR A 56 58.24 16.89 5.10
CA THR A 56 58.74 15.52 5.30
C THR A 56 58.51 15.01 6.73
N SER A 57 57.97 13.79 6.91
CA SER A 57 58.48 12.75 7.83
C SER A 57 57.56 11.52 7.94
N THR A 58 58.17 10.35 8.18
CA THR A 58 57.55 9.04 8.43
C THR A 58 58.46 8.27 9.40
N PRO A 59 57.98 7.26 10.15
CA PRO A 59 57.88 5.90 9.59
C PRO A 59 56.61 5.11 9.98
N ALA A 60 56.54 3.88 9.46
CA ALA A 60 55.42 2.93 9.54
C ALA A 60 55.14 2.42 10.99
N GLN A 61 54.11 1.60 11.29
CA GLN A 61 53.81 0.28 10.71
C GLN A 61 52.35 -0.21 10.90
N HIS A 62 52.08 -1.36 10.28
CA HIS A 62 50.95 -2.30 10.45
C HIS A 62 49.63 -1.98 9.72
N ALA A 63 49.18 -2.98 8.96
CA ALA A 63 48.06 -2.88 8.03
C ALA A 63 46.75 -3.39 8.63
N ARG A 64 45.64 -2.80 8.20
CA ARG A 64 44.34 -3.47 8.12
C ARG A 64 43.64 -3.11 6.81
N THR A 65 43.26 -4.13 6.05
CA THR A 65 42.41 -3.97 4.87
C THR A 65 41.02 -3.55 5.33
N VAL A 66 40.61 -2.33 4.99
CA VAL A 66 39.25 -1.85 5.28
C VAL A 66 38.40 -2.05 4.03
N THR A 67 37.46 -2.98 4.10
CA THR A 67 36.40 -3.11 3.09
C THR A 67 35.50 -1.86 3.11
N PRO A 68 35.00 -1.39 1.95
CA PRO A 68 34.01 -0.31 1.94
C PRO A 68 32.76 -0.76 2.71
N PRO A 69 32.13 0.12 3.52
CA PRO A 69 31.02 -0.26 4.38
C PRO A 69 29.78 -0.64 3.55
N THR A 70 29.25 -1.83 3.82
CA THR A 70 27.98 -2.30 3.25
C THR A 70 26.86 -1.33 3.58
N THR A 71 26.18 -0.80 2.56
CA THR A 71 24.96 0.00 2.73
C THR A 71 23.95 -0.77 3.58
N PRO A 72 23.41 -0.21 4.68
CA PRO A 72 22.47 -0.93 5.52
C PRO A 72 21.18 -1.26 4.76
N GLU A 73 20.85 -2.54 4.73
CA GLU A 73 19.63 -3.08 4.15
C GLU A 73 18.40 -2.49 4.85
N ALA A 74 17.40 -2.04 4.09
CA ALA A 74 16.20 -1.44 4.65
C ALA A 74 15.32 -2.51 5.32
N PRO A 75 14.90 -2.34 6.58
CA PRO A 75 14.23 -3.40 7.32
C PRO A 75 12.84 -3.73 6.76
N SER A 76 12.68 -4.99 6.33
CA SER A 76 11.42 -5.56 5.87
C SER A 76 10.31 -5.52 6.94
N PRO A 77 9.03 -5.50 6.53
CA PRO A 77 7.90 -5.57 7.45
C PRO A 77 7.73 -6.98 8.04
N THR A 78 8.49 -7.32 9.09
CA THR A 78 8.38 -8.63 9.75
C THR A 78 7.06 -8.79 10.49
N SER A 79 6.26 -9.77 10.08
CA SER A 79 5.12 -10.31 10.81
C SER A 79 5.58 -11.33 11.84
N THR A 80 6.17 -10.86 12.94
CA THR A 80 6.59 -11.75 14.04
C THR A 80 5.35 -12.24 14.79
N SER A 81 4.93 -13.48 14.53
CA SER A 81 4.20 -14.25 15.54
C SER A 81 5.18 -14.56 16.67
N ASN A 82 4.87 -14.10 17.89
CA ASN A 82 5.76 -14.24 19.04
C ASN A 82 5.77 -15.70 19.54
N ASN A 83 6.57 -16.55 18.89
CA ASN A 83 6.80 -17.93 19.31
C ASN A 83 8.28 -18.33 19.36
N SER A 84 9.21 -17.36 19.30
CA SER A 84 10.63 -17.54 19.60
C SER A 84 11.41 -16.22 19.84
N ILE A 85 11.35 -15.69 21.06
CA ILE A 85 12.49 -14.99 21.66
C ILE A 85 12.82 -15.72 22.96
N GLY A 86 14.09 -16.08 23.16
CA GLY A 86 14.50 -17.07 24.15
C GLY A 86 14.46 -16.61 25.60
N HIS A 87 13.27 -16.54 26.20
CA HIS A 87 12.99 -16.72 27.64
C HIS A 87 11.58 -17.34 27.75
N GLY A 88 11.36 -18.28 28.67
CA GLY A 88 10.20 -19.21 28.67
C GLY A 88 8.82 -18.65 29.05
N GLY A 89 8.45 -17.46 28.58
CA GLY A 89 7.13 -16.86 28.79
C GLY A 89 6.09 -17.32 27.76
N ARG A 90 4.86 -17.64 28.20
CA ARG A 90 3.70 -17.74 27.29
C ARG A 90 3.36 -16.35 26.74
N PRO A 91 2.80 -16.22 25.52
CA PRO A 91 2.29 -14.95 25.01
C PRO A 91 1.26 -14.33 25.97
N GLN A 92 1.27 -13.00 26.11
CA GLN A 92 0.49 -12.28 27.13
C GLN A 92 -0.30 -11.11 26.53
N VAL A 93 -1.36 -10.72 27.24
CA VAL A 93 -2.11 -9.48 26.97
C VAL A 93 -1.17 -8.28 27.03
N ASN A 94 -1.16 -7.46 25.99
CA ASN A 94 -0.40 -6.21 25.95
C ASN A 94 -0.94 -5.25 27.04
N PRO A 95 -0.12 -4.84 28.03
CA PRO A 95 -0.57 -4.01 29.15
C PRO A 95 -1.19 -2.67 28.76
N ALA A 96 -0.88 -2.16 27.55
CA ALA A 96 -1.51 -0.95 27.02
C ALA A 96 -3.04 -1.04 26.96
N PHE A 97 -3.60 -2.25 26.74
CA PHE A 97 -5.04 -2.46 26.64
C PHE A 97 -5.79 -2.31 27.98
N GLN A 98 -5.13 -2.48 29.12
CA GLN A 98 -5.76 -2.42 30.46
C GLN A 98 -6.97 -3.37 30.64
N VAL A 99 -7.05 -4.43 29.82
CA VAL A 99 -8.06 -5.51 29.93
C VAL A 99 -7.45 -6.65 30.75
N ASN A 100 -7.98 -6.89 31.94
CA ASN A 100 -7.62 -8.07 32.73
C ASN A 100 -8.25 -9.32 32.08
N GLY A 101 -7.42 -10.29 31.73
CA GLY A 101 -7.85 -11.50 31.01
C GLY A 101 -6.69 -12.29 30.44
N SER A 102 -7.00 -13.26 29.58
CA SER A 102 -6.03 -14.07 28.83
C SER A 102 -6.24 -13.93 27.33
N LEU A 103 -5.23 -14.26 26.51
CA LEU A 103 -5.41 -14.31 25.06
C LEU A 103 -6.40 -15.42 24.69
N LEU A 104 -7.38 -15.11 23.84
CA LEU A 104 -8.36 -16.09 23.37
C LEU A 104 -7.67 -17.12 22.47
N GLN A 105 -7.84 -18.39 22.80
CA GLN A 105 -7.58 -19.48 21.89
C GLN A 105 -8.71 -19.57 20.87
N SER A 106 -8.36 -19.55 19.59
CA SER A 106 -9.22 -19.67 18.41
C SER A 106 -10.24 -20.81 18.57
N PRO A 107 -11.56 -20.50 18.57
CA PRO A 107 -12.62 -21.49 18.50
C PRO A 107 -12.52 -22.42 17.27
N SER A 108 -12.00 -21.93 16.14
CA SER A 108 -11.71 -22.76 14.96
C SER A 108 -10.40 -23.56 15.02
N GLY A 109 -9.66 -23.50 16.14
CA GLY A 109 -8.45 -24.31 16.39
C GLY A 109 -7.15 -23.74 15.83
N GLN A 110 -7.15 -22.53 15.25
CA GLN A 110 -5.98 -21.92 14.59
C GLN A 110 -4.84 -21.52 15.55
N GLY A 111 -5.02 -21.58 16.87
CA GLY A 111 -4.03 -21.18 17.89
C GLY A 111 -4.47 -19.97 18.73
N LEU A 112 -3.54 -19.22 19.33
CA LEU A 112 -3.87 -17.98 20.03
C LEU A 112 -4.17 -16.84 19.04
N LEU A 113 -5.22 -16.07 19.29
CA LEU A 113 -5.65 -14.93 18.47
C LEU A 113 -4.85 -13.66 18.84
N GLU A 114 -3.59 -13.64 18.42
CA GLU A 114 -2.66 -12.52 18.53
C GLU A 114 -1.90 -12.29 17.21
N ALA A 115 -1.70 -11.04 16.82
CA ALA A 115 -0.80 -10.66 15.75
C ALA A 115 -0.16 -9.27 15.99
N SER A 116 1.13 -9.16 15.65
CA SER A 116 1.88 -7.90 15.63
C SER A 116 2.40 -7.64 14.22
N MET A 117 2.13 -6.45 13.69
CA MET A 117 2.49 -6.04 12.33
C MET A 117 3.32 -4.75 12.38
N ASN A 118 4.42 -4.72 11.65
CA ASN A 118 5.32 -3.57 11.53
C ASN A 118 5.34 -3.07 10.08
N TYR A 119 5.35 -1.75 9.88
CA TYR A 119 5.47 -1.12 8.58
C TYR A 119 6.48 0.02 8.68
N ILE A 120 7.59 -0.08 7.95
CA ILE A 120 8.68 0.90 7.97
C ILE A 120 8.90 1.41 6.56
N ASP A 121 8.67 2.71 6.34
CA ASP A 121 9.04 3.39 5.11
C ASP A 121 9.92 4.61 5.41
N PRO A 122 11.25 4.51 5.20
CA PRO A 122 12.16 5.63 5.39
C PRO A 122 11.89 6.80 4.44
N LYS A 123 11.47 6.55 3.18
CA LYS A 123 11.18 7.61 2.19
C LYS A 123 9.99 8.46 2.65
N ALA A 124 8.96 7.83 3.19
CA ALA A 124 7.74 8.48 3.69
C ALA A 124 7.80 8.86 5.19
N ASN A 125 8.98 8.82 5.83
CA ASN A 125 9.18 9.01 7.28
C ASN A 125 8.15 8.27 8.17
N SER A 126 7.71 7.10 7.68
CA SER A 126 6.52 6.39 8.13
C SER A 126 6.90 5.09 8.81
N ASP A 127 7.25 5.21 10.08
CA ASP A 127 7.59 4.08 10.94
C ASP A 127 6.42 3.73 11.87
N LYS A 128 5.65 2.68 11.53
CA LYS A 128 4.32 2.38 12.07
C LYS A 128 4.22 0.95 12.60
N PHE A 129 3.41 0.76 13.64
CA PHE A 129 3.04 -0.56 14.17
C PHE A 129 1.52 -0.73 14.22
N TYR A 130 1.05 -1.98 14.19
CA TYR A 130 -0.33 -2.38 14.42
C TYR A 130 -0.36 -3.73 15.16
N VAL A 131 -0.77 -3.72 16.42
CA VAL A 131 -0.99 -4.92 17.25
C VAL A 131 -2.49 -5.19 17.33
N ILE A 132 -2.87 -6.46 17.22
CA ILE A 132 -4.22 -6.93 17.51
C ILE A 132 -4.18 -8.19 18.38
N GLN A 133 -5.04 -8.22 19.41
CA GLN A 133 -5.23 -9.36 20.31
C GLN A 133 -6.74 -9.54 20.56
N ALA A 134 -7.23 -10.78 20.56
CA ALA A 134 -8.51 -11.10 21.16
C ALA A 134 -8.28 -11.59 22.61
N ILE A 135 -9.00 -11.03 23.56
CA ILE A 135 -8.77 -11.21 25.00
C ILE A 135 -10.04 -11.74 25.66
N GLN A 136 -9.97 -12.93 26.25
CA GLN A 136 -11.00 -13.49 27.09
C GLN A 136 -10.92 -12.87 28.50
N ALA A 137 -12.01 -12.24 28.94
CA ALA A 137 -12.18 -11.71 30.29
C ALA A 137 -13.49 -12.22 30.91
N ASP A 138 -13.71 -11.95 32.20
CA ASP A 138 -14.89 -12.42 32.96
C ASP A 138 -16.24 -12.02 32.33
N ARG A 139 -16.25 -10.91 31.59
CA ARG A 139 -17.45 -10.31 30.98
C ARG A 139 -17.63 -10.67 29.50
N GLY A 140 -16.84 -11.61 28.98
CA GLY A 140 -16.79 -11.97 27.56
C GLY A 140 -15.48 -11.57 26.88
N VAL A 141 -15.45 -11.63 25.54
CA VAL A 141 -14.25 -11.41 24.75
C VAL A 141 -14.16 -9.99 24.22
N PHE A 142 -12.97 -9.40 24.25
CA PHE A 142 -12.65 -8.10 23.67
C PHE A 142 -11.65 -8.25 22.53
N VAL A 143 -11.93 -7.63 21.37
CA VAL A 143 -10.96 -7.50 20.28
C VAL A 143 -10.29 -6.14 20.40
N CYS A 144 -8.99 -6.18 20.70
CA CYS A 144 -8.20 -5.04 21.11
C CYS A 144 -7.14 -4.72 20.06
N MET A 145 -7.09 -3.47 19.61
CA MET A 145 -6.24 -2.98 18.52
C MET A 145 -5.43 -1.78 19.00
N HIS A 146 -4.12 -1.81 18.83
CA HIS A 146 -3.19 -0.74 19.23
C HIS A 146 -2.24 -0.41 18.08
N TRP A 147 -2.20 0.85 17.64
CA TRP A 147 -1.44 1.25 16.46
C TRP A 147 -0.86 2.65 16.59
N GLY A 148 0.22 2.95 15.89
CA GLY A 148 0.81 4.28 15.94
C GLY A 148 2.16 4.35 15.26
N ARG A 149 2.88 5.45 15.49
CA ARG A 149 4.30 5.55 15.13
C ARG A 149 5.13 4.79 16.16
N ARG A 150 6.12 3.97 15.77
CA ARG A 150 7.00 3.31 16.77
C ARG A 150 7.65 4.37 17.67
N GLY A 151 7.81 4.03 18.95
CA GLY A 151 8.27 4.97 19.99
C GLY A 151 7.23 5.96 20.51
N THR A 152 5.97 5.92 20.04
CA THR A 152 4.87 6.75 20.55
C THR A 152 3.81 5.91 21.26
N LYS A 153 2.98 6.54 22.13
CA LYS A 153 1.84 5.88 22.77
C LYS A 153 0.80 5.34 21.77
N GLY A 154 0.75 5.88 20.56
CA GLY A 154 -0.19 5.50 19.52
C GLY A 154 -1.65 5.86 19.83
N GLN A 155 -2.55 5.18 19.13
CA GLN A 155 -4.00 5.17 19.29
C GLN A 155 -4.44 3.73 19.58
N MET A 156 -5.57 3.58 20.25
CA MET A 156 -6.09 2.30 20.69
C MET A 156 -7.59 2.21 20.48
N LYS A 157 -8.09 1.02 20.15
CA LYS A 157 -9.52 0.71 20.12
C LYS A 157 -9.75 -0.66 20.73
N ILE A 158 -10.69 -0.71 21.67
CA ILE A 158 -11.19 -1.93 22.28
C ILE A 158 -12.63 -2.09 21.78
N GLU A 159 -12.97 -3.25 21.26
CA GLU A 159 -14.34 -3.60 20.86
C GLU A 159 -14.78 -4.83 21.64
N GLY A 160 -15.94 -4.76 22.30
CA GLY A 160 -16.50 -5.83 23.12
C GLY A 160 -17.34 -5.30 24.29
N PRO A 161 -17.83 -6.18 25.17
CA PRO A 161 -17.68 -7.63 25.11
C PRO A 161 -18.48 -8.26 23.95
N MET A 162 -18.00 -9.39 23.44
CA MET A 162 -18.70 -10.24 22.47
C MET A 162 -18.40 -11.72 22.75
N ASN A 163 -19.06 -12.64 22.03
CA ASN A 163 -18.76 -14.09 22.15
C ASN A 163 -17.46 -14.46 21.38
N PRO A 164 -16.84 -15.63 21.68
CA PRO A 164 -15.58 -16.03 21.05
C PRO A 164 -15.60 -16.11 19.52
N VAL A 165 -16.73 -16.52 18.91
CA VAL A 165 -16.85 -16.71 17.45
C VAL A 165 -16.94 -15.36 16.74
N GLU A 166 -17.67 -14.39 17.30
CA GLU A 166 -17.66 -13.00 16.82
C GLU A 166 -16.30 -12.34 16.99
N ALA A 167 -15.61 -12.62 18.09
CA ALA A 167 -14.27 -12.10 18.34
C ALA A 167 -13.23 -12.67 17.36
N GLU A 168 -13.26 -13.98 17.11
CA GLU A 168 -12.45 -14.65 16.09
C GLU A 168 -12.71 -14.06 14.71
N LYS A 169 -13.97 -14.07 14.24
CA LYS A 169 -14.34 -13.51 12.94
C LYS A 169 -13.93 -12.04 12.82
N LYS A 170 -14.09 -11.23 13.87
CA LYS A 170 -13.67 -9.82 13.86
C LYS A 170 -12.15 -9.68 13.81
N PHE A 171 -11.43 -10.50 14.56
CA PHE A 171 -9.97 -10.57 14.56
C PHE A 171 -9.43 -10.94 13.17
N GLU A 172 -9.95 -12.01 12.56
CA GLU A 172 -9.58 -12.46 11.21
C GLU A 172 -9.83 -11.38 10.16
N ASN A 173 -11.01 -10.77 10.16
CA ASN A 173 -11.34 -9.67 9.24
C ASN A 173 -10.38 -8.48 9.40
N LYS A 174 -9.93 -8.17 10.63
CA LYS A 174 -8.91 -7.12 10.86
C LYS A 174 -7.52 -7.55 10.45
N PHE A 175 -7.14 -8.80 10.69
CA PHE A 175 -5.87 -9.37 10.27
C PHE A 175 -5.75 -9.36 8.74
N GLN A 176 -6.70 -9.96 8.03
CA GLN A 176 -6.73 -10.02 6.56
C GLN A 176 -6.80 -8.63 5.93
N ALA A 177 -7.57 -7.69 6.49
CA ALA A 177 -7.60 -6.29 6.03
C ALA A 177 -6.30 -5.50 6.33
N LYS A 178 -5.32 -6.09 7.02
CA LYS A 178 -3.98 -5.52 7.23
C LYS A 178 -2.87 -6.28 6.52
N THR A 179 -2.92 -7.62 6.47
CA THR A 179 -1.87 -8.49 5.90
C THR A 179 -2.18 -8.99 4.49
N GLY A 180 -3.46 -9.08 4.12
CA GLY A 180 -3.93 -9.80 2.94
C GLY A 180 -4.01 -11.32 3.10
N LEU A 181 -3.65 -11.89 4.26
CA LEU A 181 -3.60 -13.33 4.52
C LEU A 181 -4.78 -13.80 5.39
N SER A 182 -5.12 -15.09 5.34
CA SER A 182 -5.94 -15.72 6.38
C SER A 182 -5.14 -15.84 7.68
N PHE A 183 -5.80 -16.00 8.83
CA PHE A 183 -5.06 -16.19 10.08
C PHE A 183 -4.49 -17.61 10.25
N ALA A 184 -4.97 -18.60 9.48
CA ALA A 184 -4.30 -19.89 9.35
C ALA A 184 -2.94 -19.72 8.62
N ASP A 185 -2.93 -18.94 7.55
CA ASP A 185 -1.73 -18.63 6.73
C ASP A 185 -0.81 -17.57 7.35
N ARG A 186 -1.02 -17.16 8.61
CA ARG A 186 -0.29 -16.04 9.25
C ARG A 186 1.23 -16.17 9.31
N ASN A 187 1.75 -17.40 9.19
CA ASN A 187 3.17 -17.72 9.20
C ASN A 187 3.72 -17.95 7.78
N SER A 188 2.86 -18.00 6.75
CA SER A 188 3.27 -17.86 5.35
C SER A 188 3.79 -16.44 5.13
N GLU A 189 4.66 -16.25 4.12
CA GLU A 189 5.30 -14.95 3.90
C GLU A 189 4.26 -13.83 3.72
N ALA A 190 4.26 -12.86 4.65
CA ALA A 190 3.53 -11.61 4.50
C ALA A 190 3.98 -10.97 3.19
N GLN A 191 3.05 -10.78 2.24
CA GLN A 191 3.40 -10.48 0.84
C GLN A 191 4.14 -9.13 0.71
N ALA A 192 5.47 -9.15 0.80
CA ALA A 192 6.33 -8.00 0.57
C ALA A 192 6.03 -7.36 -0.79
N GLY A 193 5.69 -8.19 -1.79
CA GLY A 193 5.22 -7.75 -3.10
C GLY A 193 3.95 -6.90 -3.07
N LYS A 194 2.98 -7.17 -2.18
CA LYS A 194 1.73 -6.40 -2.10
C LYS A 194 1.99 -4.99 -1.57
N TYR A 195 2.73 -4.85 -0.46
CA TYR A 195 3.08 -3.53 0.06
C TYR A 195 4.02 -2.75 -0.88
N LYS A 196 4.95 -3.42 -1.57
CA LYS A 196 5.82 -2.82 -2.60
C LYS A 196 4.98 -2.28 -3.76
N MET A 197 4.02 -3.06 -4.25
CA MET A 197 3.07 -2.65 -5.28
C MET A 197 2.20 -1.48 -4.85
N GLU A 198 1.52 -1.57 -3.71
CA GLU A 198 0.65 -0.50 -3.20
C GLU A 198 1.41 0.82 -3.00
N LYS A 199 2.65 0.75 -2.50
CA LYS A 199 3.54 1.91 -2.39
C LYS A 199 3.84 2.52 -3.76
N ARG A 200 4.31 1.74 -4.74
CA ARG A 200 4.68 2.25 -6.07
C ARG A 200 3.49 2.88 -6.80
N LEU A 201 2.32 2.26 -6.69
CA LEU A 201 1.06 2.77 -7.24
C LEU A 201 0.68 4.11 -6.61
N LEU A 202 0.82 4.27 -5.29
CA LEU A 202 0.60 5.53 -4.59
C LEU A 202 1.64 6.60 -5.00
N GLU A 203 2.92 6.24 -5.07
CA GLU A 203 4.02 7.09 -5.58
C GLU A 203 3.90 7.42 -7.09
N ALA A 204 2.97 6.78 -7.80
CA ALA A 204 2.66 7.04 -9.20
C ALA A 204 1.33 7.76 -9.43
N GLY A 205 0.49 7.91 -8.40
CA GLY A 205 -0.84 8.51 -8.52
C GLY A 205 -1.90 7.61 -9.15
N ALA A 206 -1.69 6.28 -9.13
CA ALA A 206 -2.60 5.30 -9.73
C ALA A 206 -4.01 5.36 -9.10
N LYS A 207 -5.03 5.34 -9.95
CA LYS A 207 -6.44 5.24 -9.53
C LYS A 207 -6.80 3.81 -9.16
N ARG A 208 -7.98 3.65 -8.57
CA ARG A 208 -8.64 2.36 -8.31
C ARG A 208 -10.05 2.37 -8.91
N GLY A 209 -10.56 1.18 -9.23
CA GLY A 209 -11.88 0.96 -9.80
C GLY A 209 -12.39 -0.46 -9.56
N GLU A 210 -13.59 -0.76 -10.05
CA GLU A 210 -14.26 -2.07 -9.91
C GLU A 210 -13.40 -3.23 -10.44
N VAL A 211 -12.69 -2.99 -11.54
CA VAL A 211 -11.54 -3.80 -11.97
C VAL A 211 -10.29 -2.92 -11.99
N THR A 212 -9.20 -3.41 -11.39
CA THR A 212 -7.87 -2.78 -11.46
C THR A 212 -6.81 -3.86 -11.64
N VAL A 213 -5.95 -3.72 -12.66
CA VAL A 213 -4.81 -4.62 -12.92
C VAL A 213 -3.53 -3.79 -12.80
N SER A 214 -2.57 -4.26 -12.02
CA SER A 214 -1.31 -3.54 -11.76
C SER A 214 -0.11 -4.47 -11.98
N LEU A 215 0.92 -4.01 -12.68
CA LEU A 215 2.19 -4.73 -12.92
C LEU A 215 3.33 -4.06 -12.16
N MET A 216 4.30 -4.83 -11.66
CA MET A 216 5.61 -4.33 -11.29
C MET A 216 6.72 -5.35 -11.53
N TRP A 217 7.93 -4.84 -11.76
CA TRP A 217 9.18 -5.61 -11.85
C TRP A 217 10.30 -4.83 -11.13
N ASP A 218 11.50 -5.38 -11.05
CA ASP A 218 12.66 -4.70 -10.48
C ASP A 218 13.75 -4.51 -11.53
N ASN A 219 14.32 -3.32 -11.58
CA ASN A 219 15.47 -2.99 -12.43
C ASN A 219 16.70 -2.75 -11.54
N THR A 220 17.88 -3.11 -12.03
CA THR A 220 19.18 -2.83 -11.39
C THR A 220 19.97 -1.82 -12.23
N PRO A 221 21.06 -1.24 -11.68
CA PRO A 221 21.97 -0.38 -12.47
C PRO A 221 22.61 -1.06 -13.70
N THR A 222 22.61 -2.40 -13.76
CA THR A 222 23.18 -3.20 -14.86
C THR A 222 22.14 -3.99 -15.66
N ALA A 223 20.92 -4.14 -15.14
CA ALA A 223 19.83 -4.90 -15.72
C ALA A 223 18.54 -4.07 -15.73
N LYS A 224 18.27 -3.40 -16.86
CA LYS A 224 17.09 -2.59 -17.10
C LYS A 224 16.10 -3.30 -18.02
N ASN A 225 14.83 -3.25 -17.68
CA ASN A 225 13.71 -3.80 -18.43
C ASN A 225 12.58 -2.78 -18.56
N ASP A 226 11.88 -2.87 -19.68
CA ASP A 226 10.69 -2.12 -20.06
C ASP A 226 9.60 -3.19 -20.30
N LEU A 227 8.74 -3.42 -19.30
CA LEU A 227 7.69 -4.44 -19.35
C LEU A 227 6.32 -3.78 -19.46
N ASP A 228 5.64 -3.95 -20.59
CA ASP A 228 4.26 -3.46 -20.75
C ASP A 228 3.27 -4.38 -20.02
N LEU A 229 2.29 -3.77 -19.35
CA LEU A 229 1.04 -4.40 -18.99
C LEU A 229 0.06 -4.34 -20.17
N HIS A 230 -0.32 -5.51 -20.67
CA HIS A 230 -1.36 -5.67 -21.67
C HIS A 230 -2.61 -6.31 -21.04
N VAL A 231 -3.78 -5.71 -21.25
CA VAL A 231 -5.06 -6.32 -20.84
C VAL A 231 -6.05 -6.28 -22.00
N ILE A 232 -6.48 -7.46 -22.46
CA ILE A 232 -7.62 -7.59 -23.37
C ILE A 232 -8.90 -7.49 -22.53
N ALA A 233 -9.75 -6.54 -22.88
CA ALA A 233 -10.99 -6.22 -22.19
C ALA A 233 -12.19 -7.03 -22.72
N PRO A 234 -13.34 -7.07 -22.02
CA PRO A 234 -14.57 -7.71 -22.51
C PRO A 234 -15.12 -7.16 -23.84
N SER A 235 -14.70 -5.97 -24.28
CA SER A 235 -15.02 -5.44 -25.62
C SER A 235 -14.16 -6.04 -26.75
N GLY A 236 -13.17 -6.88 -26.43
CA GLY A 236 -12.17 -7.39 -27.36
C GLY A 236 -10.99 -6.44 -27.62
N GLU A 237 -11.04 -5.21 -27.11
CA GLU A 237 -9.95 -4.23 -27.22
C GLU A 237 -8.79 -4.60 -26.29
N GLU A 238 -7.56 -4.51 -26.79
CA GLU A 238 -6.34 -4.59 -25.97
C GLU A 238 -5.96 -3.20 -25.47
N ILE A 239 -5.77 -3.05 -24.15
CA ILE A 239 -5.20 -1.86 -23.53
C ILE A 239 -3.73 -2.11 -23.23
N TYR A 240 -2.86 -1.20 -23.70
CA TYR A 240 -1.40 -1.22 -23.55
C TYR A 240 -0.81 0.15 -23.93
N PHE A 241 0.52 0.31 -23.93
CA PHE A 241 1.22 1.57 -24.22
C PHE A 241 0.67 2.35 -25.43
N SER A 242 0.48 1.72 -26.59
CA SER A 242 0.00 2.46 -27.79
C SER A 242 -1.52 2.67 -27.82
N HIS A 243 -2.28 1.97 -26.96
CA HIS A 243 -3.74 2.02 -26.92
C HIS A 243 -4.22 2.13 -25.45
N LYS A 244 -3.99 3.30 -24.85
CA LYS A 244 -4.12 3.50 -23.39
C LYS A 244 -5.57 3.55 -22.87
N ARG A 245 -6.59 3.41 -23.71
CA ARG A 245 -8.01 3.45 -23.32
C ARG A 245 -8.83 2.49 -24.17
N SER A 246 -9.87 1.91 -23.59
CA SER A 246 -10.88 1.13 -24.33
C SER A 246 -12.23 1.86 -24.38
N ALA A 247 -13.04 1.57 -25.40
CA ALA A 247 -14.43 2.01 -25.51
C ALA A 247 -15.29 1.50 -24.32
N CYS A 248 -14.92 0.37 -23.71
CA CYS A 248 -15.56 -0.12 -22.48
C CYS A 248 -15.04 0.53 -21.18
N GLY A 249 -14.33 1.65 -21.25
CA GLY A 249 -14.05 2.52 -20.10
C GLY A 249 -12.80 2.18 -19.29
N GLY A 250 -11.93 1.32 -19.81
CA GLY A 250 -10.63 1.04 -19.20
C GLY A 250 -9.58 2.11 -19.56
N GLU A 251 -8.61 2.32 -18.67
CA GLU A 251 -7.53 3.29 -18.84
C GLU A 251 -6.21 2.74 -18.29
N LEU A 252 -5.13 2.72 -19.10
CA LEU A 252 -3.75 2.67 -18.62
C LEU A 252 -3.41 4.06 -18.06
N ASP A 253 -3.55 4.22 -16.73
CA ASP A 253 -3.42 5.52 -16.06
C ASP A 253 -2.04 5.73 -15.42
N VAL A 254 -1.28 4.65 -15.21
CA VAL A 254 0.13 4.69 -14.84
C VAL A 254 0.93 3.80 -15.78
N ASP A 255 1.97 4.41 -16.32
CA ASP A 255 2.97 3.91 -17.28
C ASP A 255 4.30 4.50 -16.80
N ARG A 256 5.23 3.63 -16.34
CA ARG A 256 6.49 4.03 -15.69
C ARG A 256 7.64 3.24 -16.28
N MET A 257 8.17 3.78 -17.39
CA MET A 257 9.23 3.23 -18.22
C MET A 257 10.54 2.86 -17.48
N GLN A 258 11.36 2.08 -18.18
CA GLN A 258 12.69 1.51 -17.91
C GLN A 258 13.68 2.27 -17.00
N ASP A 259 13.59 3.60 -16.84
CA ASP A 259 14.53 4.40 -16.04
C ASP A 259 14.28 4.34 -14.52
N ALA A 260 13.12 3.84 -14.07
CA ALA A 260 12.91 3.54 -12.66
C ALA A 260 13.63 2.24 -12.26
N LEU A 261 14.30 2.24 -11.09
CA LEU A 261 14.72 1.00 -10.40
C LEU A 261 13.51 0.23 -9.84
N GLU A 262 12.41 0.95 -9.59
CA GLU A 262 11.16 0.45 -9.03
C GLU A 262 9.93 0.70 -9.95
N PRO A 263 9.87 0.16 -11.19
CA PRO A 263 8.76 0.38 -12.11
C PRO A 263 7.41 -0.14 -11.60
N VAL A 264 6.34 0.42 -12.18
CA VAL A 264 4.95 0.00 -11.94
C VAL A 264 4.05 0.48 -13.10
N GLU A 265 3.09 -0.35 -13.50
CA GLU A 265 2.01 0.05 -14.41
C GLU A 265 0.64 -0.28 -13.82
N ASN A 266 -0.40 0.42 -14.27
CA ASN A 266 -1.76 0.25 -13.78
C ASN A 266 -2.80 0.49 -14.88
N ILE A 267 -3.66 -0.49 -15.10
CA ILE A 267 -4.87 -0.38 -15.94
C ILE A 267 -6.10 -0.47 -15.03
N VAL A 268 -7.02 0.47 -15.17
CA VAL A 268 -8.16 0.65 -14.27
C VAL A 268 -9.47 0.82 -15.05
N TRP A 269 -10.53 0.20 -14.56
CA TRP A 269 -11.93 0.45 -14.93
C TRP A 269 -12.66 1.02 -13.72
N PRO A 270 -12.89 2.35 -13.64
CA PRO A 270 -13.63 2.97 -12.54
C PRO A 270 -15.05 2.43 -12.39
N ARG A 271 -15.66 2.03 -13.52
CA ARG A 271 -16.79 1.11 -13.60
C ARG A 271 -16.46 0.08 -14.66
N ALA A 272 -16.69 -1.20 -14.40
CA ALA A 272 -16.13 -2.29 -15.18
C ALA A 272 -17.22 -3.13 -15.86
N PRO A 273 -17.11 -3.43 -17.17
CA PRO A 273 -18.05 -4.33 -17.84
C PRO A 273 -17.91 -5.76 -17.33
N SER A 274 -19.04 -6.44 -17.11
CA SER A 274 -19.04 -7.89 -16.89
C SER A 274 -18.51 -8.63 -18.13
N GLY A 275 -17.79 -9.73 -17.90
CA GLY A 275 -17.20 -10.54 -18.95
C GLY A 275 -15.73 -10.87 -18.70
N THR A 276 -15.09 -11.49 -19.69
CA THR A 276 -13.74 -12.05 -19.55
C THR A 276 -12.65 -11.03 -19.87
N TYR A 277 -11.70 -10.90 -18.95
CA TYR A 277 -10.45 -10.16 -19.08
C TYR A 277 -9.30 -11.13 -19.28
N ALA A 278 -8.30 -10.77 -20.10
CA ALA A 278 -7.07 -11.55 -20.25
C ALA A 278 -5.83 -10.67 -20.06
N VAL A 279 -5.00 -11.01 -19.08
CA VAL A 279 -3.84 -10.21 -18.64
C VAL A 279 -2.56 -10.82 -19.17
N TYR A 280 -1.76 -10.03 -19.88
CA TYR A 280 -0.48 -10.41 -20.44
C TYR A 280 0.62 -9.43 -20.03
N ILE A 281 1.84 -9.92 -19.83
CA ILE A 281 3.03 -9.07 -19.70
C ILE A 281 3.89 -9.23 -20.95
N ASN A 282 4.36 -8.12 -21.52
CA ASN A 282 5.26 -8.09 -22.67
C ASN A 282 6.59 -7.46 -22.26
N ASN A 283 7.72 -8.08 -22.61
CA ASN A 283 9.05 -7.48 -22.51
C ASN A 283 9.35 -6.75 -23.82
N PHE A 284 9.20 -5.43 -23.80
CA PHE A 284 9.43 -4.57 -24.96
C PHE A 284 10.92 -4.37 -25.21
N SER A 285 11.67 -4.05 -24.14
CA SER A 285 13.09 -3.70 -24.19
C SER A 285 13.81 -4.17 -22.93
N ALA A 286 14.96 -4.82 -23.10
CA ALA A 286 15.82 -5.25 -21.99
C ALA A 286 17.30 -4.98 -22.33
N SER A 287 18.09 -4.58 -21.32
CA SER A 287 19.54 -4.43 -21.44
C SER A 287 20.31 -5.76 -21.33
N HIS A 288 19.61 -6.90 -21.37
CA HIS A 288 20.17 -8.24 -21.16
C HIS A 288 19.36 -9.33 -21.87
N GLN A 289 19.94 -10.53 -21.94
CA GLN A 289 19.35 -11.72 -22.57
C GLN A 289 18.79 -12.75 -21.56
N GLY A 290 18.75 -12.42 -20.26
CA GLY A 290 18.09 -13.24 -19.23
C GLY A 290 16.59 -12.95 -19.09
N HIS A 291 15.86 -13.87 -18.46
CA HIS A 291 14.46 -13.68 -18.06
C HIS A 291 14.29 -12.66 -16.94
N THR A 292 13.20 -11.90 -17.00
CA THR A 292 12.84 -10.88 -16.01
C THR A 292 11.70 -11.36 -15.15
N SER A 293 11.83 -11.23 -13.83
CA SER A 293 10.79 -11.62 -12.86
C SER A 293 9.85 -10.44 -12.59
N PHE A 294 8.55 -10.71 -12.50
CA PHE A 294 7.51 -9.69 -12.30
C PHE A 294 6.45 -10.18 -11.31
N LYS A 295 5.66 -9.24 -10.79
CA LYS A 295 4.44 -9.50 -10.03
C LYS A 295 3.28 -8.69 -10.61
N VAL A 296 2.09 -9.30 -10.66
CA VAL A 296 0.85 -8.68 -11.13
C VAL A 296 -0.23 -8.80 -10.06
N SER A 297 -0.87 -7.68 -9.70
CA SER A 297 -2.08 -7.67 -8.89
C SER A 297 -3.31 -7.51 -9.79
N VAL A 298 -4.28 -8.41 -9.66
CA VAL A 298 -5.61 -8.27 -10.24
C VAL A 298 -6.60 -8.03 -9.11
N THR A 299 -7.36 -6.94 -9.19
CA THR A 299 -8.44 -6.61 -8.26
C THR A 299 -9.75 -6.60 -9.01
N HIS A 300 -10.70 -7.42 -8.56
CA HIS A 300 -12.08 -7.46 -9.06
C HIS A 300 -13.03 -8.01 -7.98
N ASN A 301 -14.32 -7.70 -8.08
CA ASN A 301 -15.36 -8.18 -7.14
C ASN A 301 -15.02 -7.93 -5.65
N GLY A 302 -14.36 -6.81 -5.36
CA GLY A 302 -13.94 -6.40 -4.01
C GLY A 302 -12.74 -7.16 -3.42
N SER A 303 -12.12 -8.07 -4.18
CA SER A 303 -10.96 -8.87 -3.77
C SER A 303 -9.73 -8.59 -4.67
N SER A 304 -8.53 -8.90 -4.17
CA SER A 304 -7.27 -8.71 -4.90
C SER A 304 -6.42 -9.99 -4.85
N GLN A 305 -6.04 -10.51 -6.01
CA GLN A 305 -5.14 -11.66 -6.15
C GLN A 305 -3.79 -11.22 -6.75
N MET A 306 -2.69 -11.67 -6.15
CA MET A 306 -1.33 -11.45 -6.65
C MET A 306 -0.86 -12.68 -7.44
N PHE A 307 -0.16 -12.44 -8.54
CA PHE A 307 0.45 -13.44 -9.41
C PHE A 307 1.95 -13.16 -9.54
N ASP A 308 2.76 -14.20 -9.48
CA ASP A 308 4.20 -14.17 -9.74
C ASP A 308 4.49 -14.75 -11.12
N GLY A 309 5.48 -14.21 -11.82
CA GLY A 309 5.85 -14.70 -13.15
C GLY A 309 7.23 -14.30 -13.62
N LYS A 310 7.61 -14.86 -14.77
CA LYS A 310 8.83 -14.53 -15.51
C LYS A 310 8.50 -14.36 -16.99
N VAL A 311 9.20 -13.44 -17.65
CA VAL A 311 9.07 -13.15 -19.09
C VAL A 311 10.44 -13.21 -19.75
N GLY A 312 10.52 -13.72 -20.98
CA GLY A 312 11.76 -13.77 -21.76
C GLY A 312 12.24 -12.38 -22.18
N PRO A 313 13.50 -12.24 -22.65
CA PRO A 313 14.00 -11.01 -23.24
C PRO A 313 13.32 -10.71 -24.60
N PRO A 314 13.44 -9.47 -25.14
CA PRO A 314 12.99 -9.15 -26.50
C PRO A 314 13.55 -10.13 -27.54
N GLY A 315 12.71 -10.58 -28.46
CA GLY A 315 13.04 -11.61 -29.45
C GLY A 315 12.82 -13.06 -28.99
N ALA A 316 12.69 -13.34 -27.69
CA ALA A 316 12.34 -14.68 -27.20
C ALA A 316 10.88 -15.05 -27.52
N LYS A 317 10.58 -16.35 -27.61
CA LYS A 317 9.21 -16.86 -27.86
C LYS A 317 8.25 -16.51 -26.72
N ASP A 318 8.77 -16.46 -25.51
CA ASP A 318 8.11 -16.15 -24.25
C ASP A 318 8.34 -14.69 -23.81
N ARG A 319 8.67 -13.79 -24.75
CA ARG A 319 8.73 -12.33 -24.49
C ARG A 319 7.36 -11.72 -24.18
N LYS A 320 6.25 -12.40 -24.51
CA LYS A 320 4.89 -12.04 -24.09
C LYS A 320 4.21 -13.26 -23.50
N VAL A 321 3.78 -13.16 -22.24
CA VAL A 321 3.20 -14.27 -21.47
C VAL A 321 1.80 -13.93 -20.99
N LEU A 322 0.88 -14.90 -21.05
CA LEU A 322 -0.42 -14.83 -20.38
C LEU A 322 -0.22 -15.09 -18.88
N VAL A 323 -0.65 -14.16 -18.03
CA VAL A 323 -0.60 -14.31 -16.57
C VAL A 323 -1.87 -14.97 -16.06
N THR A 324 -3.03 -14.47 -16.49
CA THR A 324 -4.33 -14.96 -16.03
C THR A 324 -5.45 -14.56 -16.98
N LYS A 325 -6.57 -15.30 -16.91
CA LYS A 325 -7.87 -14.88 -17.43
C LYS A 325 -8.88 -14.94 -16.28
N PHE A 326 -9.69 -13.91 -16.12
CA PHE A 326 -10.70 -13.82 -15.08
C PHE A 326 -11.99 -13.23 -15.65
N THR A 327 -13.11 -13.53 -15.00
CA THR A 327 -14.42 -12.91 -15.31
C THR A 327 -14.75 -11.94 -14.18
N HIS A 328 -15.24 -10.76 -14.55
CA HIS A 328 -15.81 -9.81 -13.60
C HIS A 328 -17.29 -10.08 -13.36
#